data_AF-A0AAV9K1B2-F1
#
_entry.id   AF-A0AAV9K1B2-F1
#
_cell.length_a   1.000
_cell.length_b   1.000
_cell.length_c   1.000
_cell.angle_alpha   90.00
_cell.angle_beta   90.00
_cell.angle_gamma   90.00
#
_symmetry.space_group_name_H-M   'P 1'
#
loop_
_entity.id
_entity.type
_entity.pdbx_description
1 polymer ?
#
loop_
_entity_poly.entity_id
_entity_poly.type
_entity_poly.pdbx_seq_one_letter_code
_entity_poly.pdbx_strand_id
1 'polypeptide(L)'
;MRKKTTENFREYAIRWREQVARVKTPMKESMIDVFLQEQEPDYFHYLLSVVVKIFAEVIKIGEMVENGIKSGKIISQAALKATT
;
A
#
# COMPACT_ATOMS: atom_id res chain seq x y z
N MET A 1 -0.28 -9.76 -4.78
CA MET A 1 -1.05 -10.58 -3.82
C MET A 1 -2.49 -10.06 -3.76
N ARG A 2 -3.52 -10.89 -3.49
CA ARG A 2 -4.89 -10.41 -3.22
C ARG A 2 -5.16 -10.37 -1.71
N LYS A 3 -6.05 -9.46 -1.29
CA LYS A 3 -6.54 -9.36 0.08
C LYS A 3 -7.37 -10.60 0.44
N LYS A 4 -7.08 -11.21 1.59
CA LYS A 4 -7.82 -12.33 2.18
C LYS A 4 -9.08 -11.81 2.87
N THR A 5 -10.08 -12.67 3.03
CA THR A 5 -11.30 -12.35 3.77
C THR A 5 -11.07 -12.23 5.28
N THR A 6 -10.03 -12.90 5.79
CA THR A 6 -9.69 -12.96 7.22
C THR A 6 -8.83 -11.80 7.73
N GLU A 7 -8.41 -10.90 6.84
CA GLU A 7 -7.52 -9.78 7.19
C GLU A 7 -8.20 -8.44 6.90
N ASN A 8 -7.87 -7.41 7.66
CA ASN A 8 -8.25 -6.04 7.36
C ASN A 8 -7.29 -5.41 6.32
N PHE A 9 -7.63 -4.22 5.82
CA PHE A 9 -6.83 -3.57 4.78
C PHE A 9 -5.37 -3.31 5.20
N ARG A 10 -5.15 -2.93 6.46
CA ARG A 10 -3.81 -2.64 6.99
C ARG A 10 -2.95 -3.90 7.05
N GLU A 11 -3.49 -5.00 7.56
CA GLU A 11 -2.83 -6.31 7.59
C GLU A 11 -2.47 -6.79 6.19
N TYR A 12 -3.39 -6.62 5.24
CA TYR A 12 -3.13 -6.89 3.83
C TYR A 12 -1.96 -6.05 3.29
N ALA A 13 -1.96 -4.73 3.52
CA ALA A 13 -0.93 -3.83 3.01
C ALA A 13 0.46 -4.15 3.58
N ILE A 14 0.54 -4.48 4.87
CA ILE A 14 1.79 -4.90 5.51
C ILE A 14 2.28 -6.23 4.93
N ARG A 15 1.41 -7.24 4.85
CA ARG A 15 1.74 -8.55 4.29
C ARG A 15 2.18 -8.46 2.83
N TRP A 16 1.49 -7.63 2.05
CA TRP A 16 1.85 -7.36 0.66
C TRP A 16 3.27 -6.78 0.59
N ARG A 17 3.59 -5.78 1.41
CA ARG A 17 4.92 -5.14 1.47
C ARG A 17 6.01 -6.14 1.87
N GLU A 18 5.78 -6.94 2.91
CA GLU A 18 6.73 -7.96 3.37
C GLU A 18 6.99 -9.03 2.29
N GLN A 19 5.96 -9.43 1.54
CA GLN A 19 6.13 -10.39 0.47
C GLN A 19 6.95 -9.80 -0.68
N VAL A 20 6.67 -8.55 -1.07
CA VAL A 20 7.44 -7.84 -2.10
C VAL A 20 8.91 -7.72 -1.68
N ALA A 21 9.18 -7.41 -0.40
CA ALA A 21 10.54 -7.32 0.13
C ALA A 21 11.30 -8.65 0.11
N ARG A 22 10.63 -9.79 0.28
CA ARG A 22 11.25 -11.13 0.33
C ARG A 22 11.60 -11.71 -1.04
N VAL A 23 10.85 -11.36 -2.09
CA VAL A 23 11.03 -11.98 -3.43
C VAL A 23 12.20 -11.37 -4.20
N LYS A 24 12.70 -10.20 -3.78
CA LYS A 24 13.92 -9.50 -4.25
C LYS A 24 14.42 -9.94 -5.65
N THR A 25 13.73 -9.46 -6.69
CA THR A 25 14.32 -9.24 -8.02
C THR A 25 13.94 -7.83 -8.46
N PRO A 26 14.90 -6.99 -8.91
CA PRO A 26 14.68 -5.58 -9.23
C PRO A 26 13.95 -5.47 -10.56
N MET A 27 12.63 -5.64 -10.57
CA MET A 27 11.83 -5.36 -11.75
C MET A 27 10.67 -4.45 -11.36
N LYS A 28 10.95 -3.16 -11.51
CA LYS A 28 10.03 -2.04 -11.75
C LYS A 28 9.43 -1.30 -10.55
N GLU A 29 9.60 -1.77 -9.31
CA GLU A 29 9.17 -1.01 -8.11
C GLU A 29 10.27 -0.21 -7.38
N SER A 30 11.53 -0.23 -7.81
CA SER A 30 12.57 0.47 -7.05
C SER A 30 13.38 1.49 -7.85
N MET A 31 12.81 2.17 -8.85
CA MET A 31 13.43 3.45 -9.25
C MET A 31 13.58 4.34 -8.02
N ILE A 32 12.60 4.31 -7.10
CA ILE A 32 12.69 5.01 -5.82
C ILE A 32 13.77 4.40 -4.92
N ASP A 33 13.78 3.09 -4.61
CA ASP A 33 14.82 2.59 -3.68
C ASP A 33 16.24 2.65 -4.26
N VAL A 34 16.42 2.44 -5.56
CA VAL A 34 17.72 2.63 -6.24
C VAL A 34 18.08 4.10 -6.23
N PHE A 35 17.16 5.00 -6.62
CA PHE A 35 17.40 6.44 -6.56
C PHE A 35 17.77 6.90 -5.15
N LEU A 36 17.05 6.42 -4.13
CA LEU A 36 17.33 6.67 -2.72
C LEU A 36 18.75 6.21 -2.36
N GLN A 37 19.15 5.00 -2.73
CA GLN A 37 20.48 4.46 -2.44
C GLN A 37 21.62 5.23 -3.12
N GLU A 38 21.36 5.84 -4.28
CA GLU A 38 22.31 6.70 -5.00
C GLU A 38 22.38 8.14 -4.44
N GLN A 39 21.53 8.51 -3.48
CA GLN A 39 21.56 9.84 -2.88
C GLN A 39 22.65 9.96 -1.80
N GLU A 40 23.12 11.20 -1.59
CA GLU A 40 23.88 11.53 -0.39
C GLU A 40 23.08 11.21 0.88
N PRO A 41 23.74 10.86 2.00
CA PRO A 41 23.08 10.36 3.21
C PRO A 41 21.94 11.25 3.73
N ASP A 42 22.10 12.58 3.63
CA ASP A 42 21.09 13.54 4.07
C ASP A 42 19.82 13.44 3.22
N TYR A 43 19.95 13.40 1.90
CA TYR A 43 18.83 13.25 0.97
C TYR A 43 18.15 11.89 1.13
N PHE A 44 18.92 10.82 1.29
CA PHE A 44 18.37 9.48 1.54
C PHE A 44 17.45 9.50 2.77
N HIS A 45 17.89 10.07 3.88
CA HIS A 45 17.11 10.10 5.12
C HIS A 45 15.79 10.86 4.95
N TYR A 46 15.84 12.06 4.36
CA TYR A 46 14.63 12.87 4.14
C TYR A 46 13.65 12.21 3.18
N LEU A 47 14.13 11.70 2.05
CA LEU A 47 13.28 11.07 1.04
C LEU A 47 12.71 9.73 1.53
N LEU A 48 13.48 8.93 2.27
CA LEU A 48 12.98 7.71 2.91
C LEU A 48 11.85 8.04 3.89
N SER A 49 11.99 9.11 4.68
CA SER A 49 10.92 9.59 5.58
C SER A 49 9.64 9.92 4.82
N VAL A 50 9.75 10.59 3.66
CA VAL A 50 8.60 10.91 2.79
C VAL A 50 7.92 9.65 2.27
N VAL A 51 8.70 8.68 1.77
CA VAL A 51 8.16 7.41 1.25
C VAL A 51 7.41 6.64 2.34
N VAL A 52 7.97 6.57 3.54
CA VAL A 52 7.29 5.92 4.68
C VAL A 52 6.00 6.63 5.05
N LYS A 53 5.98 7.97 5.06
CA LYS A 53 4.77 8.77 5.34
C LYS A 53 3.69 8.54 4.29
N ILE A 54 4.04 8.54 3.01
CA ILE A 54 3.09 8.26 1.92
C ILE A 54 2.47 6.88 2.10
N PHE A 55 3.27 5.86 2.41
CA PHE A 55 2.75 4.52 2.63
C PHE A 55 1.80 4.44 3.84
N ALA A 56 2.12 5.14 4.93
CA ALA A 56 1.24 5.24 6.08
C ALA A 56 -0.11 5.92 5.76
N GLU A 57 -0.09 7.00 4.97
CA GLU A 57 -1.32 7.67 4.51
C GLU A 57 -2.16 6.77 3.58
N VAL A 58 -1.53 5.99 2.70
CA VAL A 58 -2.25 5.02 1.85
C VAL A 58 -2.97 3.97 2.69
N ILE A 59 -2.32 3.45 3.75
CA ILE A 59 -2.97 2.51 4.68
C ILE A 59 -4.20 3.15 5.32
N LYS A 60 -4.05 4.37 5.85
CA LYS A 60 -5.13 5.10 6.51
C LYS A 60 -6.32 5.34 5.59
N ILE A 61 -6.08 5.80 4.36
CA ILE A 61 -7.15 6.01 3.36
C ILE A 61 -7.82 4.68 3.02
N GLY A 62 -7.04 3.61 2.85
CA GLY A 62 -7.60 2.28 2.56
C GLY A 62 -8.45 1.72 3.70
N GLU A 63 -8.06 1.94 4.96
CA GLU A 63 -8.87 1.61 6.13
C GLU A 63 -10.18 2.41 6.16
N MET A 64 -10.11 3.72 5.87
CA MET A 64 -11.31 4.56 5.77
C MET A 64 -12.28 4.07 4.69
N VAL A 65 -11.77 3.70 3.52
CA VAL A 65 -12.58 3.14 2.43
C VAL A 65 -13.17 1.79 2.82
N GLU A 66 -12.38 0.89 3.41
CA GLU A 66 -12.87 -0.41 3.88
C GLU A 66 -14.01 -0.25 4.91
N ASN A 67 -13.87 0.69 5.84
CA ASN A 67 -14.90 0.99 6.84
C ASN A 67 -16.13 1.65 6.20
N GLY A 68 -15.94 2.52 5.20
CA GLY A 68 -17.03 3.11 4.42
C GLY A 68 -17.84 2.05 3.68
N ILE A 69 -17.18 1.05 3.10
CA ILE A 69 -17.83 -0.09 2.44
C ILE A 69 -18.59 -0.94 3.46
N LYS A 70 -17.95 -1.32 4.58
CA LYS A 70 -18.58 -2.13 5.63
C LYS A 70 -19.82 -1.44 6.24
N SER A 71 -19.79 -0.12 6.36
CA SER A 71 -20.91 0.67 6.89
C SER A 71 -21.98 1.05 5.86
N GLY A 72 -21.82 0.63 4.60
CA GLY A 72 -22.75 0.96 3.51
C GLY A 72 -22.69 2.41 3.04
N LYS A 73 -21.76 3.22 3.57
CA LYS A 73 -21.55 4.62 3.15
C LYS A 73 -20.85 4.74 1.80
N ILE A 74 -20.13 3.69 1.39
CA ILE A 74 -19.47 3.58 0.09
C ILE A 74 -19.99 2.32 -0.60
N ILE A 75 -20.48 2.45 -1.82
CA ILE A 75 -20.92 1.30 -2.62
C ILE A 75 -19.69 0.59 -3.18
N SER A 76 -19.57 -0.72 -2.93
CA SER A 76 -18.46 -1.50 -3.48
C SER A 76 -18.60 -1.69 -4.99
N GLN A 77 -17.48 -1.74 -5.70
CA GLN A 77 -17.48 -2.02 -7.14
C GLN A 77 -18.11 -3.37 -7.50
N ALA A 78 -18.01 -4.36 -6.60
CA ALA A 78 -18.65 -5.66 -6.77
C ALA A 78 -20.18 -5.54 -6.74
N ALA A 79 -20.73 -4.75 -5.82
CA ALA A 79 -22.16 -4.49 -5.74
C ALA A 79 -22.68 -3.73 -6.97
N LEU A 80 -21.92 -2.74 -7.46
CA LEU A 80 -22.27 -2.02 -8.70
C LEU A 80 -22.37 -2.97 -9.91
N LYS A 81 -21.40 -3.88 -10.06
CA LYS A 81 -21.37 -4.85 -11.16
C LYS A 81 -22.44 -5.92 -11.08
N ALA A 82 -22.98 -6.21 -9.89
CA ALA A 82 -24.07 -7.17 -9.72
C ALA A 82 -25.46 -6.60 -10.09
N THR A 83 -25.54 -5.29 -10.34
CA THR A 83 -26.78 -4.57 -10.68
C THR A 83 -26.88 -4.29 -12.19
N THR A 84 -25.93 -4.75 -12.99
CA THR A 84 -25.91 -4.70 -14.47
C THR A 84 -25.98 -6.11 -15.03
#